data_AF-A0A843GCX4-F1
#
_entry.id   AF-A0A843GCX4-F1
#
_cell.length_a   1.000
_cell.length_b   1.000
_cell.length_c   1.000
_cell.angle_alpha   90.00
_cell.angle_beta   90.00
_cell.angle_gamma   90.00
#
_symmetry.space_group_name_H-M   'P 1'
#
loop_
_entity.id
_entity.type
_entity.pdbx_description
1 polymer ?
#
loop_
_entity_poly.entity_id
_entity_poly.type
_entity_poly.pdbx_seq_one_letter_code
_entity_poly.pdbx_strand_id
1 'polypeptide(L)'
;MDDLNKNNLELEIISKDSGGFISANRNIFNNIELSDNSKFILNQAIKGTPMIKIGDGYPNLMLVAGVHGNELAPQIAALKLIDKVFDLDLNGTLYIIPFASPKSTMDNSRYFDGIDLNRSTHLPNSITNNILKKAKELNVSAIGDFHS
;
A
#
# COMPACT_ATOMS: atom_id res chain seq x y z
N MET A 1 2.73 -21.17 -12.51
CA MET A 1 2.26 -20.56 -11.23
C MET A 1 3.36 -19.76 -10.51
N ASP A 2 4.61 -19.76 -11.00
CA ASP A 2 5.72 -19.03 -10.34
C ASP A 2 5.81 -17.52 -10.65
N ASP A 3 5.07 -17.03 -11.65
CA ASP A 3 5.22 -15.65 -12.16
C ASP A 3 4.63 -14.57 -11.23
N LEU A 4 3.63 -14.90 -10.40
CA LEU A 4 2.96 -13.93 -9.52
C LEU A 4 3.79 -13.52 -8.30
N ASN A 5 4.91 -14.20 -8.04
CA ASN A 5 5.78 -13.98 -6.88
C ASN A 5 7.05 -13.22 -7.21
N LYS A 6 7.32 -12.91 -8.48
CA LYS A 6 8.56 -12.26 -8.91
C LYS A 6 8.25 -11.16 -9.93
N ASN A 7 8.65 -9.94 -9.61
CA ASN A 7 8.60 -8.78 -10.48
C ASN A 7 9.85 -7.91 -10.17
N ASN A 8 10.14 -6.93 -11.01
CA ASN A 8 11.22 -5.95 -10.85
C ASN A 8 10.90 -4.85 -9.83
N LEU A 9 9.70 -4.87 -9.22
CA LEU A 9 9.34 -3.96 -8.12
C LEU A 9 10.17 -4.25 -6.86
N GLU A 10 10.85 -3.23 -6.34
CA GLU A 10 11.43 -3.24 -5.00
C GLU A 10 10.30 -3.08 -3.97
N LEU A 11 10.11 -4.07 -3.10
CA LEU A 11 8.98 -4.13 -2.16
C LEU A 11 9.40 -4.60 -0.77
N GLU A 12 8.84 -3.97 0.26
CA GLU A 12 8.93 -4.36 1.66
C GLU A 12 7.52 -4.59 2.26
N ILE A 13 7.37 -5.58 3.15
CA ILE A 13 6.13 -5.78 3.93
C ILE A 13 6.27 -5.08 5.28
N ILE A 14 5.50 -4.00 5.49
CA ILE A 14 5.65 -3.11 6.65
C ILE A 14 4.94 -3.63 7.90
N SER A 15 3.81 -4.31 7.74
CA SER A 15 3.07 -4.95 8.82
C SER A 15 2.52 -6.27 8.32
N LYS A 16 2.88 -7.38 8.98
CA LYS A 16 2.43 -8.73 8.57
C LYS A 16 1.00 -9.04 9.02
N ASP A 17 0.53 -8.36 10.07
CA ASP A 17 -0.78 -8.63 10.69
C ASP A 17 -1.95 -8.10 9.84
N SER A 18 -1.67 -7.23 8.87
CA SER A 18 -2.68 -6.57 8.04
C SER A 18 -3.10 -7.37 6.80
N GLY A 19 -2.53 -8.55 6.56
CA GLY A 19 -2.67 -9.30 5.31
C GLY A 19 -4.11 -9.67 4.94
N GLY A 20 -4.43 -9.66 3.64
CA GLY A 20 -5.77 -9.95 3.15
C GLY A 20 -5.84 -10.21 1.64
N PHE A 21 -6.84 -11.00 1.23
CA PHE A 21 -7.11 -11.30 -0.18
C PHE A 21 -7.97 -10.19 -0.81
N ILE A 22 -7.32 -9.14 -1.32
CA ILE A 22 -8.01 -7.97 -1.93
C ILE A 22 -9.06 -8.38 -2.98
N SER A 23 -8.83 -9.47 -3.71
CA SER A 23 -9.76 -9.99 -4.72
C SER A 23 -11.12 -10.45 -4.19
N ALA A 24 -11.27 -10.67 -2.88
CA ALA A 24 -12.56 -10.95 -2.26
C ALA A 24 -13.44 -9.69 -2.14
N ASN A 25 -12.87 -8.48 -2.12
CA ASN A 25 -13.63 -7.24 -2.26
C ASN A 25 -13.95 -6.99 -3.75
N ARG A 26 -15.16 -7.35 -4.18
CA ARG A 26 -15.59 -7.17 -5.57
C ARG A 26 -15.73 -5.69 -5.97
N ASN A 27 -15.98 -4.79 -5.03
CA ASN A 27 -16.10 -3.36 -5.32
C ASN A 27 -14.76 -2.76 -5.75
N ILE A 28 -13.65 -3.21 -5.18
CA ILE A 28 -12.32 -2.78 -5.61
C ILE A 28 -11.81 -3.61 -6.79
N PHE A 29 -11.94 -4.94 -6.72
CA PHE A 29 -11.32 -5.84 -7.69
C PHE A 29 -11.87 -5.65 -9.11
N ASN A 30 -13.16 -5.33 -9.25
CA ASN A 30 -13.77 -5.06 -10.56
C ASN A 30 -13.30 -3.73 -11.19
N ASN A 31 -12.61 -2.88 -10.42
CA ASN A 31 -12.16 -1.55 -10.87
C ASN A 31 -10.62 -1.42 -10.92
N ILE A 32 -9.89 -2.49 -10.62
CA ILE A 32 -8.43 -2.57 -10.75
C ILE A 32 -8.07 -3.12 -12.15
N GLU A 33 -7.12 -2.48 -12.81
CA GLU A 33 -6.48 -3.05 -14.00
C GLU A 33 -5.45 -4.09 -13.58
N LEU A 34 -5.56 -5.33 -14.07
CA LEU A 34 -4.69 -6.45 -13.69
C LEU A 34 -3.40 -6.48 -14.54
N SER A 35 -2.60 -5.42 -14.43
CA SER A 35 -1.19 -5.38 -14.85
C SER A 35 -0.33 -6.40 -14.08
N ASP A 36 0.90 -6.66 -14.54
CA ASP A 36 1.80 -7.59 -13.85
C ASP A 36 2.26 -7.04 -12.49
N ASN A 37 2.40 -5.73 -12.37
CA ASN A 37 2.66 -5.05 -11.09
C ASN A 37 1.48 -5.19 -10.14
N SER A 38 0.27 -4.87 -10.57
CA SER A 38 -0.91 -4.97 -9.69
C SER A 38 -1.16 -6.42 -9.25
N LYS A 39 -1.04 -7.41 -10.14
CA LYS A 39 -1.11 -8.84 -9.78
C LYS A 39 -0.08 -9.22 -8.72
N PHE A 40 1.18 -8.80 -8.90
CA PHE A 40 2.24 -9.03 -7.93
C PHE A 40 1.93 -8.39 -6.58
N ILE A 41 1.49 -7.13 -6.56
CA ILE A 41 1.14 -6.39 -5.35
C ILE A 41 -0.05 -7.03 -4.63
N LEU A 42 -1.12 -7.42 -5.35
CA LEU A 42 -2.27 -8.11 -4.79
C LEU A 42 -1.87 -9.43 -4.12
N ASN A 43 -0.90 -10.14 -4.68
CA ASN A 43 -0.34 -11.35 -4.09
C ASN A 43 0.53 -11.05 -2.86
N GLN A 44 1.33 -9.97 -2.87
CA GLN A 44 2.08 -9.55 -1.68
C GLN A 44 1.17 -9.04 -0.55
N ALA A 45 0.02 -8.44 -0.88
CA ALA A 45 -0.96 -7.94 0.10
C ALA A 45 -1.54 -9.05 0.99
N ILE A 46 -1.48 -10.31 0.56
CA ILE A 46 -1.84 -11.48 1.38
C ILE A 46 -0.90 -11.60 2.60
N LYS A 47 0.36 -11.17 2.46
CA LYS A 47 1.40 -11.30 3.50
C LYS A 47 1.43 -10.13 4.49
N GLY A 48 0.69 -9.06 4.21
CA GLY A 48 0.72 -7.82 5.00
C GLY A 48 0.69 -6.56 4.15
N THR A 49 1.01 -5.41 4.74
CA THR A 49 1.02 -4.08 4.11
C THR A 49 2.19 -3.97 3.13
N PRO A 50 1.96 -3.98 1.80
CA PRO A 50 3.04 -3.85 0.83
C PRO A 50 3.42 -2.38 0.64
N MET A 51 4.71 -2.08 0.73
CA MET A 51 5.29 -0.79 0.35
C MET A 51 6.22 -1.00 -0.84
N ILE A 52 5.96 -0.28 -1.92
CA ILE A 52 6.74 -0.30 -3.16
C ILE A 52 7.70 0.89 -3.13
N LYS A 53 8.95 0.69 -3.54
CA LYS A 53 9.93 1.75 -3.77
C LYS A 53 10.22 1.91 -5.26
N ILE A 54 10.25 3.15 -5.74
CA ILE A 54 10.58 3.52 -7.12
C ILE A 54 11.56 4.71 -7.08
N GLY A 55 12.69 4.59 -7.78
CA GLY A 55 13.79 5.55 -7.73
C GLY A 55 14.71 5.39 -6.50
N ASP A 56 15.80 6.14 -6.50
CA ASP A 56 16.83 6.14 -5.44
C ASP A 56 17.38 7.55 -5.13
N GLY A 57 16.79 8.59 -5.73
CA GLY A 57 17.16 9.99 -5.54
C GLY A 57 16.46 10.70 -4.38
N TYR A 58 16.59 12.03 -4.33
CA TYR A 58 15.98 12.90 -3.31
C TYR A 58 15.17 14.03 -3.99
N PRO A 59 13.98 14.41 -3.47
CA PRO A 59 13.38 14.10 -2.17
C PRO A 59 12.74 12.71 -2.07
N ASN A 60 12.56 12.25 -0.83
CA ASN A 60 11.87 10.99 -0.51
C ASN A 60 10.40 11.30 -0.22
N LEU A 61 9.47 10.75 -0.99
CA LEU A 61 8.03 10.95 -0.80
C LEU A 61 7.35 9.62 -0.48
N MET A 62 6.39 9.64 0.44
CA MET A 62 5.56 8.46 0.74
C MET A 62 4.09 8.75 0.46
N LEU A 63 3.44 7.87 -0.28
CA LEU A 63 2.01 7.90 -0.56
C LEU A 63 1.35 6.69 0.11
N VAL A 64 0.30 6.95 0.88
CA VAL A 64 -0.45 5.94 1.62
C VAL A 64 -1.91 6.00 1.20
N ALA A 65 -2.49 4.84 0.93
CA ALA A 65 -3.91 4.65 0.70
C ALA A 65 -4.42 3.43 1.46
N GLY A 66 -5.73 3.36 1.70
CA GLY A 66 -6.36 2.19 2.33
C GLY A 66 -6.10 2.09 3.83
N VAL A 67 -5.91 3.23 4.53
CA VAL A 67 -5.98 3.28 6.00
C VAL A 67 -7.38 2.84 6.46
N HIS A 68 -8.41 3.31 5.76
CA HIS A 68 -9.74 2.70 5.78
C HIS A 68 -9.93 1.85 4.53
N GLY A 69 -10.27 0.57 4.70
CA GLY A 69 -10.38 -0.38 3.59
C GLY A 69 -11.57 -0.16 2.66
N ASN A 70 -12.61 0.54 3.13
CA ASN A 70 -13.79 0.90 2.35
C ASN A 70 -13.62 2.17 1.49
N GLU A 71 -12.46 2.83 1.55
CA GLU A 71 -12.14 4.01 0.74
C GLU A 71 -11.40 3.59 -0.54
N LEU A 72 -12.16 3.16 -1.54
CA LEU A 72 -11.64 2.35 -2.66
C LEU A 72 -10.85 3.16 -3.68
N ALA A 73 -11.29 4.39 -3.98
CA ALA A 73 -10.74 5.17 -5.08
C ALA A 73 -9.24 5.49 -4.93
N PRO A 74 -8.74 5.92 -3.74
CA PRO A 74 -7.31 6.13 -3.52
C PRO A 74 -6.46 4.88 -3.75
N GLN A 75 -6.96 3.70 -3.36
CA GLN A 75 -6.25 2.44 -3.49
C GLN A 75 -6.11 2.02 -4.96
N ILE A 76 -7.17 2.17 -5.74
CA ILE A 76 -7.16 1.94 -7.19
C ILE A 76 -6.22 2.93 -7.88
N ALA A 77 -6.26 4.20 -7.48
CA ALA A 77 -5.38 5.23 -8.03
C ALA A 77 -3.90 4.95 -7.72
N ALA A 78 -3.58 4.45 -6.53
CA ALA A 78 -2.21 4.10 -6.14
C ALA A 78 -1.65 2.97 -7.02
N LEU A 79 -2.44 1.93 -7.32
CA LEU A 79 -2.01 0.88 -8.27
C LEU A 79 -1.76 1.44 -9.67
N LYS A 80 -2.67 2.29 -10.18
CA LYS A 80 -2.49 2.94 -11.49
C LYS A 80 -1.28 3.86 -11.53
N LEU A 81 -0.96 4.51 -10.40
CA LEU A 81 0.22 5.36 -10.29
C LEU A 81 1.50 4.53 -10.37
N ILE A 82 1.56 3.39 -9.68
CA ILE A 82 2.71 2.48 -9.74
C ILE A 82 2.99 2.09 -11.20
N ASP A 83 1.97 1.64 -11.94
CA ASP A 83 2.14 1.29 -13.36
C ASP A 83 2.62 2.43 -14.24
N LYS A 84 2.23 3.67 -13.93
CA LYS A 84 2.63 4.85 -14.70
C LYS A 84 4.06 5.30 -14.42
N VAL A 85 4.59 5.03 -13.23
CA VAL A 85 5.87 5.61 -12.78
C VAL A 85 6.97 4.58 -12.61
N PHE A 86 6.66 3.28 -12.63
CA PHE A 86 7.62 2.21 -12.37
C PHE A 86 8.87 2.26 -13.30
N ASP A 87 8.68 2.54 -14.59
CA ASP A 87 9.77 2.60 -15.57
C ASP A 87 10.28 4.03 -15.83
N LEU A 88 9.86 5.00 -15.01
CA LEU A 88 10.34 6.38 -15.14
C LEU A 88 11.64 6.58 -14.37
N ASP A 89 12.56 7.32 -14.98
CA ASP A 89 13.74 7.84 -14.30
C ASP A 89 13.33 9.02 -13.41
N LEU A 90 13.25 8.78 -12.10
CA LEU A 90 12.82 9.76 -11.12
C LEU A 90 14.02 10.44 -10.47
N ASN A 91 14.01 11.77 -10.40
CA ASN A 91 15.00 12.54 -9.63
C ASN A 91 14.92 12.26 -8.12
N GLY A 92 13.76 11.82 -7.63
CA GLY A 92 13.48 11.52 -6.22
C GLY A 92 13.16 10.05 -6.00
N THR A 93 12.88 9.69 -4.74
CA THR A 93 12.40 8.36 -4.37
C THR A 93 10.93 8.42 -3.99
N LEU A 94 10.13 7.51 -4.54
CA LEU A 94 8.72 7.36 -4.24
C LEU A 94 8.45 6.03 -3.52
N TYR A 95 7.87 6.12 -2.34
CA TYR A 95 7.36 4.98 -1.57
C TYR A 95 5.84 4.96 -1.67
N ILE A 96 5.25 3.87 -2.15
CA ILE A 96 3.79 3.76 -2.35
C ILE A 96 3.25 2.58 -1.55
N ILE A 97 2.27 2.85 -0.70
CA ILE A 97 1.48 1.86 0.03
C ILE A 97 0.04 1.92 -0.50
N PRO A 98 -0.32 1.07 -1.48
CA PRO A 98 -1.67 1.09 -2.05
C PRO A 98 -2.74 0.55 -1.09
N PHE A 99 -2.32 -0.31 -0.15
CA PHE A 99 -3.18 -0.99 0.81
C PHE A 99 -2.54 -0.94 2.19
N ALA A 100 -2.83 0.10 2.99
CA ALA A 100 -2.31 0.17 4.35
C ALA A 100 -2.84 -0.99 5.21
N SER A 101 -4.13 -1.31 5.08
CA SER A 101 -4.75 -2.51 5.67
C SER A 101 -5.40 -3.40 4.60
N PRO A 102 -4.66 -4.36 4.03
CA PRO A 102 -5.20 -5.33 3.08
C PRO A 102 -6.41 -6.10 3.60
N LYS A 103 -6.44 -6.50 4.88
CA LYS A 103 -7.57 -7.17 5.52
C LYS A 103 -8.82 -6.29 5.53
N SER A 104 -8.70 -5.04 5.99
CA SER A 104 -9.82 -4.10 5.97
C SER A 104 -10.30 -3.83 4.55
N THR A 105 -9.39 -3.80 3.58
CA THR A 105 -9.73 -3.65 2.16
C THR A 105 -10.50 -4.86 1.64
N MET A 106 -10.03 -6.07 1.92
CA MET A 106 -10.71 -7.33 1.61
C MET A 106 -12.14 -7.34 2.16
N ASP A 107 -12.32 -6.86 3.39
CA ASP A 107 -13.62 -6.83 4.07
C ASP A 107 -14.49 -5.62 3.68
N ASN A 108 -13.99 -4.74 2.80
CA ASN A 108 -14.62 -3.45 2.48
C ASN A 108 -15.03 -2.68 3.75
N SER A 109 -14.14 -2.65 4.73
CA SER A 109 -14.38 -2.17 6.09
C SER A 109 -13.56 -0.92 6.40
N ARG A 110 -14.16 0.01 7.14
CA ARG A 110 -13.46 1.16 7.72
C ARG A 110 -12.47 0.75 8.82
N TYR A 111 -12.77 -0.34 9.52
CA TYR A 111 -12.06 -0.76 10.72
C TYR A 111 -11.18 -1.98 10.46
N PHE A 112 -10.08 -2.09 11.21
CA PHE A 112 -9.27 -3.30 11.31
C PHE A 112 -9.46 -3.88 12.71
N ASP A 113 -10.09 -5.06 12.79
CA ASP A 113 -10.41 -5.74 14.06
C ASP A 113 -11.10 -4.81 15.09
N GLY A 114 -12.05 -3.99 14.61
CA GLY A 114 -12.81 -3.04 15.43
C GLY A 114 -12.10 -1.71 15.71
N ILE A 115 -10.87 -1.53 15.24
CA ILE A 115 -10.04 -0.34 15.49
C ILE A 115 -10.03 0.56 14.25
N ASP A 116 -10.20 1.86 14.49
CA ASP A 116 -9.99 2.92 13.48
C ASP A 116 -8.48 3.19 13.34
N LEU A 117 -7.90 2.77 12.22
CA LEU A 117 -6.46 2.89 11.97
C LEU A 117 -5.99 4.35 11.87
N ASN A 118 -6.87 5.27 11.45
CA ASN A 118 -6.59 6.70 11.37
C ASN A 118 -6.67 7.41 12.74
N ARG A 119 -6.91 6.65 13.82
CA ARG A 119 -6.88 7.12 15.21
C ARG A 119 -5.85 6.37 16.06
N SER A 120 -5.21 5.33 15.53
CA SER A 120 -4.35 4.42 16.28
C SER A 120 -2.84 4.58 15.99
N THR A 121 -2.42 5.58 15.22
CA THR A 121 -1.00 5.81 14.88
C THR A 121 -0.10 6.02 16.10
N HIS A 122 -0.66 6.53 17.20
CA HIS A 122 0.06 6.73 18.46
C HIS A 122 0.26 5.42 19.26
N LEU A 123 -0.53 4.38 18.96
CA LEU A 123 -0.43 3.09 19.63
C LEU A 123 0.77 2.32 19.07
N PRO A 124 1.71 1.87 19.91
CA PRO A 124 2.83 1.07 19.45
C PRO A 124 2.38 -0.17 18.67
N ASN A 125 3.06 -0.43 17.56
CA ASN A 125 2.86 -1.62 16.72
C ASN A 125 1.51 -1.69 15.98
N SER A 126 0.69 -0.64 16.05
CA SER A 126 -0.44 -0.52 15.12
C SER A 126 0.07 -0.40 13.68
N ILE A 127 -0.77 -0.75 12.70
CA ILE A 127 -0.42 -0.71 11.28
C ILE A 127 0.08 0.70 10.89
N THR A 128 -0.65 1.75 11.27
CA THR A 128 -0.28 3.14 10.97
C THR A 128 0.91 3.63 11.78
N ASN A 129 1.16 3.10 12.99
CA ASN A 129 2.39 3.36 13.73
C ASN A 129 3.62 2.79 13.01
N ASN A 130 3.51 1.57 12.45
CA ASN A 130 4.60 0.94 11.71
C ASN A 130 4.91 1.71 10.41
N ILE A 131 3.89 2.20 9.72
CA ILE A 131 4.06 3.09 8.55
C ILE A 131 4.80 4.38 8.96
N LEU A 132 4.39 5.02 10.06
CA LEU A 132 5.06 6.24 10.54
C LEU A 132 6.52 5.98 10.93
N LYS A 133 6.82 4.86 11.59
CA LYS A 133 8.21 4.46 11.92
C LYS A 133 9.02 4.26 10.65
N LYS A 134 8.47 3.53 9.67
CA LYS A 134 9.12 3.29 8.38
C LYS A 134 9.40 4.61 7.65
N ALA A 135 8.45 5.53 7.61
CA ALA A 135 8.65 6.84 6.99
C ALA A 135 9.78 7.64 7.64
N LYS A 136 9.92 7.55 8.97
CA LYS A 136 11.06 8.15 9.70
C LYS A 136 12.38 7.45 9.39
N GLU A 137 12.41 6.12 9.37
CA GLU A 137 13.60 5.33 9.02
C GLU A 137 14.12 5.67 7.61
N LEU A 138 13.20 5.88 6.66
CA LEU A 138 13.50 6.22 5.27
C LEU A 138 13.78 7.72 5.04
N ASN A 139 13.76 8.54 6.10
CA ASN A 139 13.92 9.99 6.02
C ASN A 139 12.98 10.64 4.97
N VAL A 140 11.71 10.22 4.96
CA VAL A 140 10.70 10.75 4.03
C VAL A 140 10.53 12.25 4.27
N SER A 141 10.66 13.03 3.20
CA SER A 141 10.51 14.49 3.19
C SER A 141 9.05 14.93 3.34
N ALA A 142 8.11 14.17 2.75
CA ALA A 142 6.68 14.42 2.90
C ALA A 142 5.87 13.14 2.71
N ILE A 143 4.76 13.03 3.46
CA ILE A 143 3.81 11.92 3.39
C ILE A 143 2.46 12.45 2.92
N GLY A 144 1.88 11.85 1.89
CA GLY A 144 0.50 12.04 1.48
C GLY A 144 -0.35 10.82 1.86
N ASP A 145 -1.35 11.01 2.71
CA ASP A 145 -2.33 9.98 3.07
C ASP A 145 -3.67 10.29 2.40
N PHE A 146 -4.13 9.42 1.51
CA PHE A 146 -5.26 9.67 0.62
C PHE A 146 -6.52 8.90 1.08
N HIS A 147 -7.59 9.66 1.34
CA HIS A 147 -8.89 9.19 1.83
C HIS A 147 -10.02 9.55 0.86
N SER A 148 -11.23 8.99 1.06
CA SER A 148 -12.45 9.33 0.31
C SER A 148 -13.67 9.51 1.20
#